data_AF-A0A2D9D7P6-F1
#
_entry.id   AF-A0A2D9D7P6-F1
#
_cell.length_a   1.000
_cell.length_b   1.000
_cell.length_c   1.000
_cell.angle_alpha   90.00
_cell.angle_beta   90.00
_cell.angle_gamma   90.00
#
_symmetry.space_group_name_H-M   'P 1'
#
loop_
_entity.id
_entity.type
_entity.pdbx_description
1 polymer ?
#
loop_
_entity_poly.entity_id
_entity_poly.type
_entity_poly.pdbx_seq_one_letter_code
_entity_poly.pdbx_strand_id
1 'polypeptide(L)'
;MNNYLDWSKMSLKDKLKFSVSIVCVILFIAFAALNWNSQEIHFIFLKSRIPLTIAIFLSVVVGYLISFLFSYKKLMKKDFEIEMLKEKIESIEKKDEIEE
;
A
#
# COMPACT_ATOMS: atom_id res chain seq x y z
N MET A 1 21.13 4.74 -13.24
CA MET A 1 20.14 5.70 -12.69
C MET A 1 18.87 5.54 -13.51
N ASN A 2 17.75 5.22 -12.86
CA ASN A 2 16.58 4.63 -13.50
C ASN A 2 15.79 5.71 -14.28
N ASN A 3 15.50 5.45 -15.56
CA ASN A 3 15.15 6.46 -16.56
C ASN A 3 13.63 6.71 -16.65
N TYR A 4 13.00 7.08 -15.53
CA TYR A 4 11.55 7.26 -15.43
C TYR A 4 11.04 8.63 -15.89
N LEU A 5 11.93 9.52 -16.33
CA LEU A 5 11.61 10.90 -16.72
C LEU A 5 12.02 11.23 -18.18
N ASP A 6 11.97 10.26 -19.09
CA ASP A 6 12.15 10.52 -20.52
C ASP A 6 10.81 10.94 -21.17
N TRP A 7 10.47 12.22 -21.02
CA TRP A 7 9.25 12.84 -21.55
C TRP A 7 9.12 12.76 -23.08
N SER A 8 10.22 12.51 -23.79
CA SER A 8 10.22 12.44 -25.25
C SER A 8 9.52 11.19 -25.79
N LYS A 9 9.49 10.10 -25.00
CA LYS A 9 8.94 8.79 -25.40
C LYS A 9 7.52 8.51 -24.89
N MET A 10 6.95 9.40 -24.08
CA MET A 10 5.63 9.19 -23.47
C MET A 10 4.49 9.54 -24.43
N SER A 11 3.44 8.72 -24.43
CA SER A 11 2.19 9.02 -25.16
C SER A 11 1.52 10.29 -24.61
N LEU A 12 0.76 10.98 -25.45
CA LEU A 12 -0.01 12.18 -25.07
C LEU A 12 -0.92 11.93 -23.85
N LYS A 13 -1.48 10.71 -23.74
CA LYS A 13 -2.28 10.27 -22.59
C LYS A 13 -1.46 10.20 -21.29
N ASP A 14 -0.22 9.73 -21.38
CA ASP A 14 0.65 9.58 -20.21
C ASP A 14 1.21 10.93 -19.77
N LYS A 15 1.54 11.81 -20.72
CA LYS A 15 1.88 13.21 -20.43
C LYS A 15 0.74 13.94 -19.73
N LEU A 16 -0.50 13.73 -20.19
CA LEU A 16 -1.68 14.32 -19.57
C LEU A 16 -1.90 13.77 -18.15
N LYS A 17 -1.85 12.45 -17.96
CA LYS A 17 -1.94 11.83 -16.63
C LYS A 17 -0.87 12.36 -15.68
N PHE A 18 0.37 12.47 -16.15
CA PHE A 18 1.48 12.97 -15.35
C PHE A 18 1.30 14.45 -14.97
N SER A 19 0.93 15.30 -15.93
CA SER A 19 0.67 16.72 -15.68
C SER A 19 -0.51 16.93 -14.71
N VAL A 20 -1.62 16.22 -14.92
CA VAL A 20 -2.78 16.23 -14.01
C VAL A 20 -2.38 15.75 -12.62
N SER A 21 -1.56 14.70 -12.52
CA SER A 21 -1.07 14.21 -11.23
C SER A 21 -0.28 15.28 -10.48
N ILE A 22 0.62 16.02 -11.15
CA ILE A 22 1.36 17.12 -10.53
C ILE A 22 0.41 18.21 -10.03
N VAL A 23 -0.53 18.65 -10.88
CA VAL A 23 -1.51 19.67 -10.50
C VAL A 23 -2.32 19.20 -9.28
N CYS A 24 -2.78 17.95 -9.26
CA CYS A 24 -3.47 17.37 -8.12
C CYS A 24 -2.62 17.38 -6.84
N VAL A 25 -1.33 17.04 -6.92
CA VAL A 25 -0.43 17.08 -5.76
C VAL A 25 -0.29 18.52 -5.23
N ILE A 26 -0.10 19.50 -6.11
CA ILE A 26 0.00 20.91 -5.72
C ILE A 26 -1.30 21.37 -5.04
N LEU A 27 -2.46 21.05 -5.63
CA LEU A 27 -3.76 21.38 -5.06
C LEU A 27 -3.97 20.72 -3.69
N PHE A 28 -3.53 19.47 -3.53
CA PHE A 28 -3.62 18.76 -2.26
C PHE A 28 -2.78 19.43 -1.16
N ILE A 29 -1.56 19.84 -1.48
CA ILE A 29 -0.68 20.57 -0.55
C ILE A 29 -1.28 21.93 -0.19
N ALA A 30 -1.77 22.68 -1.19
CA ALA A 30 -2.41 23.97 -0.96
C ALA A 30 -3.67 23.82 -0.08
N PHE A 31 -4.50 22.81 -0.36
CA PHE A 31 -5.66 22.49 0.47
C PHE A 31 -5.26 22.16 1.90
N ALA A 32 -4.22 21.34 2.10
CA ALA A 32 -3.74 20.99 3.43
C ALA A 32 -3.21 22.22 4.20
N ALA A 33 -2.48 23.13 3.53
CA ALA A 33 -1.96 24.35 4.12
C ALA A 33 -3.07 25.35 4.47
N LEU A 34 -4.03 25.57 3.57
CA LEU A 34 -5.16 26.48 3.82
C LEU A 34 -6.10 25.95 4.92
N ASN A 35 -6.24 24.63 5.02
CA ASN A 35 -7.03 23.97 6.05
C ASN A 35 -6.17 23.54 7.26
N TRP A 36 -4.98 24.12 7.43
CA TRP A 36 -4.13 23.91 8.61
C TRP A 36 -4.63 24.68 9.82
N ASN A 37 -5.95 24.70 10.03
CA ASN A 37 -6.53 25.29 11.22
C ASN A 37 -6.50 24.25 12.34
N SER A 38 -5.86 24.60 13.46
CA SER A 38 -5.68 23.69 14.57
C SER A 38 -6.98 23.56 15.36
N GLN A 39 -7.62 22.41 15.26
CA GLN A 39 -8.87 22.11 15.94
C GLN A 39 -8.60 21.22 17.14
N GLU A 40 -9.40 21.36 18.20
CA GLU A 40 -9.32 20.47 19.36
C GLU A 40 -10.03 19.16 19.02
N ILE A 41 -9.26 18.09 18.88
CA ILE A 41 -9.77 16.76 18.54
C ILE A 41 -9.78 15.92 19.82
N HIS A 42 -10.95 15.35 20.09
CA HIS A 42 -11.17 14.41 21.19
C HIS A 42 -11.05 12.99 20.65
N PHE A 43 -9.91 12.37 20.87
CA PHE A 43 -9.75 10.93 20.70
C PHE A 43 -10.36 10.19 21.89
N ILE A 44 -10.50 8.86 21.78
CA ILE A 44 -11.17 8.01 22.78
C ILE A 44 -10.60 8.22 24.20
N PHE A 45 -9.28 8.43 24.33
CA PHE A 45 -8.61 8.60 25.62
C PHE A 45 -7.76 9.87 25.74
N LEU A 46 -7.61 10.63 24.64
CA LEU A 46 -6.65 11.72 24.53
C LEU A 46 -7.31 12.92 23.86
N LYS A 47 -6.96 14.13 24.28
CA LYS A 47 -7.31 15.36 23.57
C LYS A 47 -6.04 15.95 22.98
N SER A 48 -6.10 16.36 21.73
CA SER A 48 -4.96 16.98 21.05
C SER A 48 -5.42 18.07 20.11
N ARG A 49 -4.64 19.14 20.01
CA ARG A 49 -4.94 20.27 19.13
C ARG A 49 -4.08 20.18 17.88
N ILE A 50 -4.64 19.56 16.84
CA ILE A 50 -4.00 19.36 15.55
C ILE A 50 -5.00 19.66 14.42
N PRO A 51 -4.53 20.07 13.23
CA PRO A 51 -5.39 20.17 12.06
C PRO A 51 -6.10 18.85 11.76
N LEU A 52 -7.42 18.95 11.53
CA LEU A 52 -8.28 17.80 11.26
C LEU A 52 -7.80 17.00 10.04
N THR A 53 -7.27 17.70 9.03
CA THR A 53 -6.69 17.11 7.82
C THR A 53 -5.56 16.13 8.14
N ILE A 54 -4.65 16.49 9.06
CA ILE A 54 -3.55 15.63 9.50
C ILE A 54 -4.09 14.42 10.26
N ALA A 55 -5.07 14.62 11.14
CA ALA A 55 -5.65 13.55 11.94
C ALA A 55 -6.30 12.48 11.05
N ILE A 56 -7.08 12.90 10.04
CA ILE A 56 -7.70 12.00 9.07
C ILE A 56 -6.64 11.27 8.25
N PHE A 57 -5.63 11.99 7.76
CA PHE A 57 -4.54 11.40 6.99
C PHE A 57 -3.79 10.31 7.78
N LEU A 58 -3.41 10.60 9.02
CA LEU A 58 -2.81 9.63 9.93
C LEU A 58 -3.71 8.42 10.17
N SER A 59 -5.01 8.64 10.37
CA SER A 59 -5.97 7.55 10.58
C SER A 59 -6.03 6.60 9.38
N VAL A 60 -6.02 7.13 8.16
CA VAL A 60 -6.02 6.32 6.93
C VAL A 60 -4.70 5.54 6.80
N VAL A 61 -3.57 6.19 7.04
CA VAL A 61 -2.24 5.55 6.99
C VAL A 61 -2.14 4.42 8.01
N VAL A 62 -2.58 4.64 9.26
CA VAL A 62 -2.59 3.63 10.31
C VAL A 62 -3.52 2.48 9.95
N GLY A 63 -4.72 2.76 9.45
CA GLY A 63 -5.65 1.72 8.97
C GLY A 63 -5.03 0.85 7.87
N TYR A 64 -4.39 1.47 6.88
CA TYR A 64 -3.69 0.77 5.81
C TYR A 64 -2.55 -0.10 6.34
N LEU A 65 -1.73 0.42 7.25
CA LEU A 65 -0.64 -0.33 7.89
C LEU A 65 -1.16 -1.57 8.62
N ILE A 66 -2.25 -1.43 9.38
CA ILE A 66 -2.88 -2.55 10.07
C ILE A 66 -3.36 -3.60 9.05
N SER A 67 -4.09 -3.20 8.01
CA SER A 67 -4.55 -4.11 6.95
C SER A 67 -3.39 -4.82 6.24
N PHE A 68 -2.27 -4.12 6.01
CA PHE A 68 -1.06 -4.70 5.43
C PHE A 68 -0.46 -5.76 6.33
N LEU A 69 -0.35 -5.50 7.64
CA LEU A 69 0.16 -6.48 8.61
C LEU A 69 -0.71 -7.74 8.68
N PHE A 70 -2.04 -7.59 8.64
CA PHE A 70 -2.94 -8.74 8.55
C PHE A 70 -2.77 -9.54 7.26
N SER A 71 -2.54 -8.85 6.13
CA SER A 71 -2.30 -9.50 4.83
C SER A 71 -0.98 -10.26 4.81
N TYR A 72 0.08 -9.70 5.39
CA TYR A 72 1.39 -10.35 5.47
C TYR A 72 1.33 -11.69 6.22
N LYS A 73 0.59 -11.75 7.34
CA LYS A 73 0.36 -13.01 8.06
C LYS A 73 -0.38 -14.06 7.23
N LYS A 74 -1.30 -13.64 6.36
CA LYS A 74 -2.02 -14.53 5.44
C LYS A 74 -1.11 -15.07 4.34
N LEU A 75 -0.16 -14.26 3.86
CA LEU A 75 0.82 -14.68 2.84
C LEU A 75 1.77 -15.75 3.39
N MET A 76 2.31 -15.57 4.60
CA MET A 76 3.21 -16.57 5.21
C MET A 76 2.55 -17.95 5.41
N LYS A 77 1.25 -17.98 5.74
CA LYS A 77 0.50 -19.24 5.84
C LYS A 77 0.37 -19.94 4.48
N LYS A 78 0.16 -19.15 3.42
CA LYS A 78 0.05 -19.69 2.06
C LYS A 78 1.37 -20.24 1.55
N ASP A 79 2.49 -19.58 1.85
CA ASP A 79 3.81 -20.04 1.42
C ASP A 79 4.15 -21.39 2.08
N PHE A 80 3.88 -21.54 3.38
CA PHE A 80 4.04 -22.81 4.09
C PHE A 80 3.13 -23.91 3.51
N GLU A 81 1.87 -23.59 3.21
CA GLU A 81 0.92 -24.55 2.63
C GLU A 81 1.36 -24.99 1.22
N ILE A 82 1.89 -24.07 0.41
CA ILE A 82 2.45 -24.38 -0.92
C ILE A 82 3.66 -25.32 -0.79
N GLU A 83 4.56 -25.05 0.15
CA GLU A 83 5.76 -25.88 0.35
C GLU A 83 5.38 -27.30 0.80
N MET A 84 4.47 -27.39 1.76
CA MET A 84 3.99 -28.67 2.27
C MET A 84 3.18 -29.48 1.23
N LEU A 85 2.46 -28.80 0.32
CA LEU A 85 1.78 -29.45 -0.80
C LEU A 85 2.76 -29.97 -1.86
N LYS A 86 3.83 -29.21 -2.16
CA LYS A 86 4.88 -29.66 -3.07
C LYS A 86 5.61 -30.89 -2.54
N GLU A 87 5.94 -30.90 -1.25
CA GLU A 87 6.59 -32.04 -0.60
C GLU A 87 5.72 -33.30 -0.65
N LYS A 88 4.39 -33.14 -0.48
CA LYS A 88 3.44 -34.25 -0.65
C LYS A 88 3.41 -34.79 -2.08
N ILE A 89 3.38 -33.92 -3.09
CA ILE A 89 3.40 -34.34 -4.50
C ILE A 89 4.67 -35.16 -4.79
N GLU A 90 5.84 -34.65 -4.39
CA GLU A 90 7.11 -35.34 -4.64
C GLU A 90 7.18 -36.70 -3.92
N SER A 91 6.62 -36.79 -2.71
CA SER A 91 6.57 -38.06 -1.96
C SER A 91 5.64 -39.12 -2.58
N ILE A 92 4.60 -38.68 -3.31
CA ILE A 92 3.67 -39.56 -4.01
C ILE A 92 4.31 -40.02 -5.32
N GLU A 93 4.89 -39.11 -6.11
CA GLU A 93 5.61 -39.44 -7.35
C GLU A 93 6.75 -40.45 -7.09
N LYS A 94 7.55 -40.25 -6.03
CA LYS A 94 8.58 -41.21 -5.63
C LYS A 94 8.04 -42.57 -5.20
N LYS A 95 6.82 -42.65 -4.68
CA LYS A 95 6.21 -43.93 -4.30
C LYS A 95 5.73 -44.70 -5.53
N ASP A 96 5.11 -44.00 -6.48
CA ASP A 96 4.63 -44.60 -7.72
C ASP A 96 5.81 -45.13 -8.57
N GLU A 97 6.97 -44.46 -8.56
CA GLU A 97 8.21 -44.93 -9.23
C GLU A 97 8.86 -46.16 -8.56
N ILE A 98 8.53 -46.46 -7.29
CA ILE A 98 9.09 -47.63 -6.55
C ILE A 98 8.16 -48.85 -6.65
N GLU A 99 6.87 -48.63 -6.97
CA GLU A 99 5.86 -49.69 -7.12
C GLU A 99 5.71 -50.22 -8.57
N GLU A 100 6.36 -49.60 -9.56
CA GLU A 100 6.61 -50.14 -10.92
C GLU A 100 7.90 -50.98 -11.02
#